data_AF-A0A969AHQ5-F1
#
_entry.id   AF-A0A969AHQ5-F1
#
_cell.length_a   1.000
_cell.length_b   1.000
_cell.length_c   1.000
_cell.angle_alpha   90.00
_cell.angle_beta   90.00
_cell.angle_gamma   90.00
#
_symmetry.space_group_name_H-M   'P 1'
#
loop_
_entity.id
_entity.type
_entity.pdbx_description
1 polymer ?
#
loop_
_entity_poly.entity_id
_entity_poly.type
_entity_poly.pdbx_seq_one_letter_code
_entity_poly.pdbx_strand_id
1 'polypeptide(L)'
;MYTSEQKQTLAEAATEIQRLLTQLEVTNPTATEPEQVAYVNAATNLGIKQRVISALAQGSETAIEEFFLENKYLKVGKAILKGWLQPND
;
A
#
# COMPACT_ATOMS: atom_id res chain seq x y z
N MET A 1 2.45 -14.38 -14.92
CA MET A 1 3.65 -13.56 -15.06
C MET A 1 3.23 -12.11 -14.94
N TYR A 2 3.90 -11.32 -14.10
CA TYR A 2 3.61 -9.89 -13.99
C TYR A 2 4.09 -9.16 -15.23
N THR A 3 3.25 -8.27 -15.78
CA THR A 3 3.70 -7.31 -16.78
C THR A 3 4.61 -6.27 -16.14
N SER A 4 5.49 -5.65 -16.94
CA SER A 4 6.34 -4.55 -16.46
C SER A 4 5.49 -3.42 -15.85
N GLU A 5 4.32 -3.15 -16.43
CA GLU A 5 3.37 -2.14 -15.97
C GLU A 5 2.78 -2.46 -14.60
N GLN A 6 2.44 -3.73 -14.33
CA GLN A 6 1.97 -4.16 -13.01
C GLN A 6 3.07 -3.96 -11.96
N LYS A 7 4.31 -4.34 -12.26
CA LYS A 7 5.44 -4.13 -11.34
C LYS A 7 5.69 -2.65 -11.05
N GLN A 8 5.60 -1.79 -12.06
CA GLN A 8 5.74 -0.35 -11.90
C GLN A 8 4.64 0.21 -11.01
N THR A 9 3.38 -0.16 -11.27
CA THR A 9 2.23 0.27 -10.46
C THR A 9 2.40 -0.11 -8.98
N LEU A 10 2.87 -1.33 -8.70
CA LEU A 10 3.12 -1.80 -7.34
C LEU A 10 4.28 -1.05 -6.67
N ALA A 11 5.35 -0.77 -7.41
CA ALA A 11 6.48 0.00 -6.90
C ALA A 11 6.09 1.45 -6.58
N GLU A 12 5.28 2.08 -7.42
CA GLU A 12 4.74 3.42 -7.20
C GLU A 12 3.85 3.46 -5.96
N ALA A 13 2.97 2.47 -5.81
CA ALA A 13 2.08 2.38 -4.66
C ALA A 13 2.85 2.13 -3.35
N ALA A 14 3.82 1.23 -3.35
CA ALA A 14 4.69 1.00 -2.20
C ALA A 14 5.43 2.27 -1.80
N THR A 15 5.98 3.00 -2.78
CA THR A 15 6.66 4.28 -2.57
C THR A 15 5.74 5.33 -1.94
N GLU A 16 4.51 5.48 -2.45
CA GLU A 16 3.56 6.47 -1.93
C GLU A 16 3.09 6.10 -0.52
N ILE A 17 2.78 4.82 -0.25
CA ILE A 17 2.42 4.34 1.08
C ILE A 17 3.55 4.63 2.07
N GLN A 18 4.80 4.30 1.72
CA GLN A 18 5.96 4.56 2.57
C GLN A 18 6.14 6.07 2.83
N ARG A 19 5.97 6.91 1.81
CA ARG A 19 6.05 8.38 1.95
C ARG A 19 5.01 8.91 2.94
N LEU A 20 3.76 8.47 2.80
CA LEU A 20 2.66 8.88 3.68
C LEU A 20 2.88 8.41 5.12
N LEU A 21 3.32 7.18 5.32
CA LEU A 21 3.61 6.65 6.66
C LEU A 21 4.80 7.34 7.33
N THR A 22 5.83 7.69 6.54
CA THR A 22 6.97 8.48 7.04
C THR A 22 6.52 9.87 7.46
N GLN A 23 5.66 10.52 6.68
CA GLN A 23 5.09 11.81 7.05
C GLN A 23 4.24 11.72 8.32
N LEU A 24 3.39 10.69 8.43
CA LEU A 24 2.58 10.47 9.62
C LEU A 24 3.46 10.27 10.85
N GLU A 25 4.52 9.47 10.76
CA GLU A 25 5.45 9.23 11.87
C GLU A 25 6.10 10.51 12.39
N VAL A 26 6.44 11.45 11.50
CA VAL A 26 7.00 12.77 11.91
C VAL A 26 5.96 13.59 12.68
N THR A 27 4.69 13.55 12.27
CA THR A 27 3.62 14.36 12.89
C THR A 27 2.93 13.69 14.07
N ASN A 28 2.91 12.37 14.11
CA ASN A 28 2.27 11.53 15.11
C ASN A 28 3.01 10.18 15.22
N PRO A 29 4.17 10.13 15.91
CA PRO A 29 4.99 8.93 16.02
C PRO A 29 4.32 7.80 16.82
N THR A 30 3.29 8.12 17.60
CA THR A 30 2.52 7.16 18.40
C THR A 30 1.28 6.64 17.67
N ALA A 31 1.10 6.97 16.39
CA ALA A 31 -0.03 6.50 15.59
C ALA A 31 -0.06 4.96 15.57
N THR A 32 -1.19 4.41 15.99
CA THR A 32 -1.50 2.98 15.97
C THR A 32 -1.67 2.48 14.55
N GLU A 33 -1.56 1.17 14.32
CA GLU A 33 -1.74 0.60 12.98
C GLU A 33 -3.09 0.97 12.32
N PRO A 34 -4.24 0.97 13.02
CA PRO A 34 -5.50 1.45 12.44
C PRO A 34 -5.46 2.91 12.01
N GLU A 35 -4.82 3.78 12.78
CA GLU A 35 -4.66 5.20 12.44
C GLU A 35 -3.76 5.39 11.22
N GLN A 36 -2.69 4.61 11.11
CA GLN A 36 -1.81 4.59 9.95
C GLN A 36 -2.56 4.15 8.68
N VAL A 37 -3.35 3.07 8.77
CA VAL A 37 -4.21 2.59 7.67
C VAL A 37 -5.22 3.67 7.27
N ALA A 38 -5.91 4.28 8.23
CA ALA A 38 -6.91 5.32 7.99
C ALA A 38 -6.28 6.56 7.33
N TYR A 39 -5.11 7.00 7.80
CA TYR A 39 -4.38 8.13 7.24
C TYR A 39 -3.98 7.87 5.78
N VAL A 40 -3.35 6.72 5.51
CA VAL A 40 -2.95 6.38 4.13
C VAL A 40 -4.18 6.25 3.25
N ASN A 41 -5.27 5.68 3.74
CA ASN A 41 -6.53 5.60 3.00
C ASN A 41 -7.11 6.97 2.67
N ALA A 42 -7.04 7.93 3.59
CA ALA A 42 -7.53 9.28 3.37
C ALA A 42 -6.61 10.10 2.44
N ALA A 43 -5.30 9.91 2.55
CA ALA A 43 -4.30 10.70 1.82
C ALA A 43 -3.95 10.14 0.43
N THR A 44 -4.16 8.84 0.20
CA THR A 44 -3.84 8.21 -1.10
C THR A 44 -4.86 8.60 -2.17
N ASN A 45 -4.35 9.01 -3.33
CA ASN A 45 -5.15 9.33 -4.50
C ASN A 45 -5.97 8.12 -5.00
N LEU A 46 -7.24 8.34 -5.37
CA LEU A 46 -8.14 7.30 -5.89
C LEU A 46 -7.59 6.59 -7.13
N GLY A 47 -6.87 7.29 -8.01
CA GLY A 47 -6.27 6.70 -9.21
C GLY A 47 -5.16 5.70 -8.89
N ILE A 48 -4.35 5.94 -7.84
CA ILE A 48 -3.33 4.99 -7.38
C ILE A 48 -4.03 3.73 -6.85
N LYS A 49 -5.05 3.89 -6.00
CA LYS A 49 -5.81 2.74 -5.46
C LYS A 49 -6.40 1.88 -6.57
N GLN A 50 -7.06 2.50 -7.56
CA GLN A 50 -7.66 1.77 -8.69
C GLN A 50 -6.61 1.00 -9.49
N ARG A 51 -5.48 1.63 -9.83
CA ARG A 51 -4.40 0.96 -10.57
C ARG A 51 -3.83 -0.21 -9.77
N VAL A 52 -3.66 -0.05 -8.47
CA VAL A 52 -3.20 -1.12 -7.57
C VAL A 52 -4.19 -2.28 -7.55
N ILE A 53 -5.49 -2.00 -7.39
CA ILE A 53 -6.54 -3.03 -7.45
C ILE A 53 -6.50 -3.75 -8.80
N SER A 54 -6.41 -3.03 -9.91
CA SER A 54 -6.33 -3.62 -11.25
C SER A 54 -5.05 -4.43 -11.48
N ALA A 55 -3.91 -3.98 -10.97
CA ALA A 55 -2.63 -4.67 -11.10
C ALA A 55 -2.57 -5.94 -10.24
N LEU A 56 -3.19 -5.90 -9.06
CA LEU A 56 -3.22 -7.01 -8.09
C LEU A 56 -4.34 -8.01 -8.35
N ALA A 57 -5.46 -7.60 -8.93
CA ALA A 57 -6.47 -8.54 -9.44
C ALA A 57 -5.90 -9.52 -10.49
N GLN A 58 -4.77 -9.16 -11.08
CA GLN A 58 -4.05 -9.96 -12.08
C GLN A 58 -2.77 -10.63 -11.52
N GLY A 59 -2.47 -10.42 -10.23
CA GLY A 59 -1.21 -10.81 -9.58
C GLY A 59 -1.38 -11.68 -8.33
N SER A 60 -0.35 -12.44 -7.96
CA SER A 60 -0.23 -13.18 -6.69
C SER A 60 0.23 -12.32 -5.49
N GLU A 61 -0.34 -12.52 -4.30
CA GLU A 61 0.05 -11.79 -3.06
C GLU A 61 1.57 -11.72 -2.81
N THR A 62 2.33 -12.74 -3.23
CA THR A 62 3.79 -12.86 -3.04
C THR A 62 4.59 -11.65 -3.56
N ALA A 63 4.22 -11.06 -4.70
CA ALA A 63 4.99 -9.94 -5.25
C ALA A 63 4.84 -8.68 -4.38
N ILE A 64 3.68 -8.47 -3.77
CA ILE A 64 3.49 -7.39 -2.79
C ILE A 64 4.42 -7.60 -1.61
N GLU A 65 4.53 -8.84 -1.13
CA GLU A 65 5.40 -9.15 0.01
C GLU A 65 6.85 -8.83 -0.29
N GLU A 66 7.32 -9.14 -1.51
CA GLU A 66 8.66 -8.82 -1.97
C GLU A 66 8.96 -7.31 -2.00
N PHE A 67 7.97 -6.48 -2.33
CA PHE A 67 8.15 -5.01 -2.41
C PHE A 67 8.27 -4.32 -1.05
N PHE A 68 7.75 -4.92 0.02
CA PHE A 68 7.88 -4.39 1.38
C PHE A 68 8.96 -5.12 2.20
N LEU A 69 9.72 -6.05 1.59
CA LEU A 69 10.84 -6.70 2.26
C LEU A 69 11.79 -5.63 2.77
N GLU A 70 12.08 -5.68 4.06
CA GLU A 70 12.97 -4.76 4.78
C GLU A 70 12.42 -3.36 5.10
N ASN A 71 11.09 -3.16 5.13
CA ASN A 71 10.51 -1.92 5.64
C ASN A 71 9.79 -2.13 6.99
N LYS A 72 10.02 -1.24 7.98
CA LYS A 72 9.26 -1.18 9.25
C LYS A 72 7.74 -1.08 9.05
N TYR A 73 7.33 -0.58 7.88
CA TYR A 73 5.94 -0.48 7.45
C TYR A 73 5.40 -1.74 6.77
N LEU A 74 6.13 -2.86 6.71
CA LEU A 74 5.70 -4.10 6.05
C LEU A 74 4.31 -4.56 6.54
N LYS A 75 4.10 -4.59 7.86
CA LYS A 75 2.84 -5.07 8.44
C LYS A 75 1.65 -4.17 8.07
N VAL A 76 1.80 -2.86 8.26
CA VAL A 76 0.75 -1.88 7.94
C VAL A 76 0.54 -1.73 6.42
N GLY A 77 1.60 -1.77 5.62
CA GLY A 77 1.54 -1.72 4.16
C GLY A 77 0.76 -2.89 3.58
N LYS A 78 0.97 -4.11 4.10
CA LYS A 78 0.15 -5.27 3.76
C LYS A 78 -1.32 -5.04 4.12
N ALA A 79 -1.61 -4.51 5.30
CA ALA A 79 -2.99 -4.24 5.72
C ALA A 79 -3.69 -3.22 4.82
N ILE A 80 -2.99 -2.15 4.41
CA ILE A 80 -3.49 -1.13 3.48
C ILE A 80 -3.85 -1.77 2.13
N LEU A 81 -2.93 -2.54 1.56
CA LEU A 81 -3.14 -3.18 0.25
C LEU A 81 -4.25 -4.23 0.29
N LYS A 82 -4.32 -5.03 1.36
CA LYS A 82 -5.44 -5.97 1.56
C LYS A 82 -6.77 -5.23 1.68
N GLY A 83 -6.81 -4.11 2.40
CA GLY A 83 -8.00 -3.28 2.51
C GLY A 83 -8.46 -2.68 1.17
N TRP A 84 -7.55 -2.41 0.23
CA TRP A 84 -7.93 -1.98 -1.12
C TRP A 84 -8.46 -3.12 -1.98
N LEU A 85 -8.00 -4.35 -1.76
CA LEU A 85 -8.44 -5.53 -2.52
C LEU A 85 -9.74 -6.13 -2.01
N GLN A 86 -10.07 -5.92 -0.74
CA GLN A 86 -11.36 -6.31 -0.22
C GLN A 86 -12.44 -5.39 -0.81
N PRO A 87 -13.47 -5.93 -1.48
CA PRO A 87 -14.64 -5.13 -1.77
C PRO A 87 -15.21 -4.67 -0.43
N ASN A 88 -15.40 -3.36 -0.27
CA ASN A 88 -16.18 -2.86 0.87
C ASN A 88 -17.57 -3.52 0.79
N ASP A 89 -17.92 -4.34 1.79
CA ASP A 89 -19.30 -4.78 2.05
C ASP A 89 -20.24 -3.58 2.23
#